data_AF-L9ZGE3-F1
#
_entry.id   AF-L9ZGE3-F1
#
_cell.length_a   1.000
_cell.length_b   1.000
_cell.length_c   1.000
_cell.angle_alpha   90.00
_cell.angle_beta   90.00
_cell.angle_gamma   90.00
#
_symmetry.space_group_name_H-M   'P 1'
#
loop_
_entity.id
_entity.type
_entity.pdbx_description
1 polymer ?
#
loop_
_entity_poly.entity_id
_entity_poly.type
_entity_poly.pdbx_seq_one_letter_code
_entity_poly.pdbx_strand_id
1 'polypeptide(L)'
;MHGKPSNLTAESYSETIEDLVALKSALASTDCVESFDVNHDENGRIRGRVSLRHSEAFHEFNDVLMDHPIRMSGIYSDTRIEETPDGSSRQAVEVRVLILETR
;
A
#
# COMPACT_ATOMS: atom_id res chain seq x y z
N MET A 1 -11.06 22.88 -13.77
CA MET A 1 -11.37 21.87 -14.80
C MET A 1 -10.99 20.52 -14.22
N HIS A 2 -11.99 19.80 -13.69
CA HIS A 2 -11.79 18.51 -13.02
C HIS A 2 -11.39 17.46 -14.05
N GLY A 3 -10.19 16.90 -13.89
CA GLY A 3 -9.73 15.74 -14.66
C GLY A 3 -10.71 14.60 -14.47
N LYS A 4 -10.97 13.84 -15.56
CA LYS A 4 -11.97 12.76 -15.57
C LYS A 4 -11.82 11.87 -14.33
N PRO A 5 -12.92 11.60 -13.60
CA PRO A 5 -12.89 10.68 -12.47
C PRO A 5 -12.63 9.25 -12.97
N SER A 6 -12.10 8.41 -12.08
CA SER A 6 -11.81 6.98 -12.29
C SER A 6 -12.77 6.31 -13.27
N ASN A 7 -12.28 5.41 -14.12
CA ASN A 7 -13.15 4.62 -15.02
C ASN A 7 -14.05 3.62 -14.24
N LEU A 8 -13.99 3.63 -12.91
CA LEU A 8 -14.80 2.82 -12.01
C LEU A 8 -16.19 3.42 -11.79
N THR A 9 -17.18 2.54 -11.64
CA THR A 9 -18.48 2.92 -11.08
C THR A 9 -18.34 3.29 -9.61
N ALA A 10 -19.33 4.01 -9.04
CA ALA A 10 -19.33 4.33 -7.61
C ALA A 10 -19.30 3.07 -6.72
N GLU A 11 -19.92 1.97 -7.17
CA GLU A 11 -19.90 0.67 -6.50
C GLU A 11 -18.49 0.07 -6.54
N SER A 12 -17.87 -0.08 -7.71
CA SER A 12 -16.52 -0.65 -7.83
C SER A 12 -15.44 0.21 -7.15
N TYR A 13 -15.65 1.53 -7.10
CA TYR A 13 -14.78 2.43 -6.33
C TYR A 13 -14.90 2.17 -4.82
N SER A 14 -16.11 1.93 -4.31
CA SER A 14 -16.34 1.59 -2.90
C SER A 14 -15.77 0.21 -2.56
N GLU A 15 -15.99 -0.80 -3.42
CA GLU A 15 -15.41 -2.15 -3.26
C GLU A 15 -13.88 -2.10 -3.20
N THR A 16 -13.24 -1.32 -4.09
CA THR A 16 -11.77 -1.16 -4.09
C THR A 16 -11.26 -0.54 -2.78
N ILE A 17 -12.01 0.40 -2.19
CA ILE A 17 -11.66 0.97 -0.89
C ILE A 17 -11.81 -0.08 0.21
N GLU A 18 -12.88 -0.85 0.20
CA GLU A 18 -13.12 -1.92 1.19
C GLU A 18 -12.01 -2.98 1.15
N ASP A 19 -11.61 -3.43 -0.05
CA ASP A 19 -10.50 -4.36 -0.25
C ASP A 19 -9.18 -3.81 0.30
N LEU A 20 -8.94 -2.50 0.13
CA LEU A 20 -7.74 -1.84 0.63
C LEU A 20 -7.74 -1.66 2.15
N VAL A 21 -8.90 -1.39 2.74
CA VAL A 21 -9.06 -1.33 4.19
C VAL A 21 -8.88 -2.73 4.80
N ALA A 22 -9.40 -3.77 4.16
CA ALA A 22 -9.20 -5.16 4.56
C ALA A 22 -7.71 -5.53 4.51
N LEU A 23 -7.03 -5.22 3.40
CA LEU A 23 -5.59 -5.44 3.26
C LEU A 23 -4.78 -4.65 4.31
N LYS A 24 -5.15 -3.39 4.57
CA LYS A 24 -4.54 -2.58 5.64
C LYS A 24 -4.69 -3.24 6.99
N SER A 25 -5.86 -3.78 7.30
CA SER A 25 -6.11 -4.50 8.54
C SER A 25 -5.28 -5.78 8.64
N ALA A 26 -5.14 -6.54 7.55
CA ALA A 26 -4.35 -7.76 7.52
C ALA A 26 -2.84 -7.50 7.63
N LEU A 27 -2.35 -6.44 7.00
CA LEU A 27 -0.94 -6.04 7.08
C LEU A 27 -0.58 -5.42 8.43
N ALA A 28 -1.54 -4.87 9.17
CA ALA A 28 -1.30 -4.34 10.51
C ALA A 28 -0.86 -5.42 11.52
N SER A 29 -1.12 -6.71 11.26
CA SER A 29 -0.64 -7.81 12.08
C SER A 29 0.72 -8.37 11.67
N THR A 30 1.34 -7.84 10.61
CA THR A 30 2.69 -8.25 10.19
C THR A 30 3.73 -7.33 10.81
N ASP A 31 4.71 -7.90 11.53
CA ASP A 31 5.71 -7.15 12.28
C ASP A 31 6.60 -6.26 11.37
N CYS A 32 6.77 -6.68 10.11
CA CYS A 32 7.56 -5.97 9.13
C CYS A 32 6.87 -4.71 8.57
N VAL A 33 5.57 -4.50 8.81
CA VAL A 33 4.81 -3.33 8.32
C VAL A 33 4.78 -2.23 9.37
N GLU A 34 5.33 -1.06 9.03
CA GLU A 34 5.32 0.11 9.92
C GLU A 34 4.11 1.01 9.71
N SER A 35 3.72 1.19 8.45
CA SER A 35 2.55 1.99 8.11
C SER A 35 1.92 1.52 6.81
N PHE A 36 0.61 1.74 6.69
CA PHE A 36 -0.11 1.61 5.44
C PHE A 36 -1.05 2.80 5.28
N ASP A 37 -0.75 3.62 4.29
CA ASP A 37 -1.58 4.74 3.84
C ASP A 37 -2.34 4.43 2.55
N VAL A 38 -3.65 4.64 2.59
CA VAL A 38 -4.50 4.67 1.40
C VAL A 38 -4.56 6.10 0.91
N ASN A 39 -4.04 6.35 -0.28
CA ASN A 39 -3.97 7.67 -0.88
C ASN A 39 -4.92 7.78 -2.07
N HIS A 40 -5.52 8.96 -2.18
CA HIS A 40 -6.45 9.33 -3.24
C HIS A 40 -5.77 10.42 -4.06
N ASP A 41 -5.57 10.23 -5.36
CA ASP A 41 -5.08 11.32 -6.20
C ASP A 41 -6.25 12.15 -6.78
N GLU A 42 -5.94 13.36 -7.27
CA GLU A 42 -6.92 14.29 -7.84
C GLU A 42 -7.64 13.75 -9.08
N ASN A 43 -7.17 12.63 -9.64
CA ASN A 43 -7.79 11.94 -10.78
C ASN A 43 -8.68 10.77 -10.32
N GLY A 44 -8.93 10.64 -9.01
CA GLY A 44 -9.73 9.56 -8.45
C GLY A 44 -9.00 8.21 -8.43
N ARG A 45 -7.67 8.18 -8.57
CA ARG A 45 -6.93 6.93 -8.42
C ARG A 45 -6.73 6.62 -6.95
N ILE A 46 -7.03 5.38 -6.58
CA ILE A 46 -6.77 4.85 -5.25
C ILE A 46 -5.40 4.15 -5.27
N ARG A 47 -4.55 4.43 -4.29
CA ARG A 47 -3.22 3.83 -4.17
C ARG A 47 -2.96 3.38 -2.74
N GLY A 48 -2.36 2.20 -2.57
CA GLY A 48 -1.84 1.75 -1.28
C GLY A 48 -0.34 1.98 -1.16
N ARG A 49 0.11 2.65 -0.11
CA ARG A 49 1.53 2.80 0.21
C ARG A 49 1.81 2.07 1.51
N VAL A 50 2.71 1.09 1.47
CA VAL A 50 3.11 0.32 2.65
C VAL A 50 4.57 0.63 2.96
N SER A 51 4.85 0.99 4.20
CA SER A 51 6.21 1.20 4.68
C SER A 51 6.65 -0.05 5.44
N LEU A 52 7.77 -0.64 5.05
CA LEU A 52 8.31 -1.85 5.68
C LEU A 52 9.62 -1.56 6.43
N ARG A 53 9.83 -2.27 7.54
CA ARG A 53 11.08 -2.23 8.29
C ARG A 53 12.06 -3.26 7.73
N HIS A 54 13.30 -2.85 7.43
CA HIS A 54 14.33 -3.72 6.84
C HIS A 54 14.90 -4.77 7.83
N SER A 55 14.43 -4.85 9.07
CA SER A 55 14.96 -5.79 10.06
C SER A 55 14.37 -7.21 9.96
N GLU A 56 13.35 -7.43 9.14
CA GLU A 56 12.60 -8.70 9.12
C GLU A 56 12.44 -9.29 7.72
N ALA A 57 12.25 -10.60 7.65
CA ALA A 57 12.01 -11.31 6.40
C ALA A 57 10.58 -11.02 5.92
N PHE A 58 10.43 -10.55 4.67
CA PHE A 58 9.15 -10.12 4.10
C PHE A 58 8.24 -11.26 3.63
N HIS A 59 8.41 -12.49 4.13
CA HIS A 59 7.63 -13.64 3.67
C HIS A 59 6.14 -13.49 3.99
N GLU A 60 5.82 -13.11 5.22
CA GLU A 60 4.43 -12.92 5.66
C GLU A 60 3.74 -11.77 4.91
N PHE A 61 4.47 -10.70 4.59
CA PHE A 61 3.96 -9.60 3.77
C PHE A 61 3.53 -10.08 2.37
N ASN A 62 4.37 -10.90 1.73
CA ASN A 62 4.06 -11.43 0.40
C ASN A 62 2.86 -12.40 0.44
N ASP A 63 2.77 -13.23 1.48
CA ASP A 63 1.65 -14.16 1.65
C ASP A 63 0.32 -13.40 1.83
N VAL A 64 0.31 -12.37 2.69
CA VAL A 64 -0.87 -11.52 2.89
C VAL A 64 -1.29 -10.80 1.59
N LEU A 65 -0.33 -10.31 0.79
CA LEU A 65 -0.64 -9.69 -0.50
C LEU A 65 -1.26 -10.67 -1.50
N MET A 66 -0.83 -11.93 -1.51
CA MET A 66 -1.35 -12.96 -2.42
C MET A 66 -2.75 -13.43 -2.02
N ASP A 67 -3.08 -13.42 -0.73
CA ASP A 67 -4.38 -13.85 -0.20
C ASP A 67 -5.49 -12.79 -0.36
N HIS A 68 -5.16 -11.56 -0.71
CA HIS A 68 -6.15 -10.49 -0.91
C HIS A 68 -6.45 -10.25 -2.39
N PRO A 69 -7.72 -10.01 -2.78
CA PRO A 69 -8.15 -9.87 -4.18
C PRO A 69 -7.77 -8.51 -4.82
N ILE A 70 -6.61 -7.95 -4.51
CA ILE A 70 -6.16 -6.66 -5.05
C ILE A 70 -5.46 -6.81 -6.41
N ARG A 71 -5.89 -6.05 -7.43
CA ARG A 71 -5.22 -6.04 -8.74
C ARG A 71 -3.96 -5.16 -8.73
N MET A 72 -2.80 -5.74 -8.48
CA MET A 72 -1.52 -5.01 -8.47
C MET A 72 -1.04 -4.62 -9.89
N SER A 73 -0.76 -3.35 -10.10
CA SER A 73 -0.04 -2.79 -11.26
C SER A 73 1.47 -3.05 -11.18
N GLY A 74 2.01 -3.01 -9.96
CA GLY A 74 3.43 -3.13 -9.71
C GLY A 74 3.80 -2.84 -8.26
N ILE A 75 4.93 -3.43 -7.85
CA ILE A 75 5.54 -3.23 -6.54
C ILE A 75 6.84 -2.46 -6.78
N TYR A 76 7.00 -1.33 -6.11
CA TYR A 76 8.20 -0.51 -6.17
C TYR A 76 8.82 -0.43 -4.78
N SER A 77 10.09 -0.81 -4.66
CA SER A 77 10.85 -0.70 -3.41
C SER A 77 11.85 0.45 -3.49
N ASP A 78 11.87 1.31 -2.49
CA ASP A 78 12.88 2.35 -2.31
C ASP A 78 13.54 2.15 -0.94
N THR A 79 14.86 2.00 -0.91
CA THR A 79 15.61 1.89 0.35
C THR A 79 15.97 3.29 0.82
N ARG A 80 15.51 3.65 2.02
CA ARG A 80 15.76 4.95 2.64
C ARG A 80 16.44 4.78 3.98
N ILE A 81 17.30 5.73 4.31
CA ILE A 81 17.84 5.86 5.67
C ILE A 81 16.98 6.91 6.37
N GLU A 82 16.38 6.52 7.49
CA GLU A 82 15.55 7.38 8.33
C GLU A 82 16.23 7.60 9.67
N GLU A 83 16.11 8.81 10.22
CA GLU A 83 16.43 9.07 11.62
C GLU A 83 15.24 8.67 12.50
N THR A 84 15.50 7.84 13.50
CA THR A 84 14.51 7.45 14.50
C THR A 84 14.41 8.49 15.62
N PRO A 85 13.31 8.47 16.42
CA PRO A 85 13.12 9.43 17.50
C PRO A 85 14.21 9.43 18.59
N ASP A 86 14.98 8.34 18.70
CA ASP A 86 16.11 8.20 19.62
C ASP A 86 17.45 8.70 19.02
N GLY A 87 17.43 9.26 17.82
CA GLY A 87 18.61 9.78 17.12
C GLY A 87 19.48 8.73 16.45
N SER A 88 19.05 7.46 16.42
CA SER A 88 19.72 6.43 15.62
C SER A 88 19.28 6.50 14.14
N SER A 89 20.06 5.89 13.26
CA SER A 89 19.69 5.77 11.84
C SER A 89 19.21 4.35 11.59
N ARG A 90 18.05 4.22 10.95
CA ARG A 90 17.51 2.94 10.50
C ARG A 90 17.40 2.91 8.98
N GLN A 91 17.60 1.73 8.39
CA GLN A 91 17.20 1.49 7.01
C GLN A 91 15.72 1.08 6.99
N ALA A 92 14.92 1.84 6.27
CA ALA A 92 13.51 1.54 5.98
C ALA A 92 13.38 1.18 4.50
N VAL A 93 12.52 0.20 4.20
CA VAL A 93 12.14 -0.13 2.81
C VAL A 93 10.74 0.39 2.59
N GLU A 94 10.60 1.36 1.71
CA GLU A 94 9.29 1.82 1.31
C GLU A 94 8.79 0.97 0.16
N VAL A 95 7.70 0.23 0.37
CA VAL A 95 7.06 -0.60 -0.65
C VAL A 95 5.79 0.07 -1.14
N ARG A 96 5.87 0.66 -2.34
CA ARG A 96 4.72 1.25 -3.00
C ARG A 96 4.03 0.18 -3.83
N VAL A 97 2.79 -0.14 -3.46
CA VAL A 97 1.94 -1.05 -4.22
C VAL A 97 1.01 -0.19 -5.08
N LEU A 98 1.31 -0.10 -6.37
CA LEU A 98 0.38 0.51 -7.30
C LEU A 98 -0.69 -0.52 -7.64
N ILE A 99 -1.97 -0.19 -7.44
CA ILE A 99 -3.09 -1.08 -7.76
C ILE A 99 -3.78 -0.53 -9.01
N LEU A 100 -3.99 -1.39 -10.00
CA LEU A 100 -4.69 -1.06 -11.25
C LEU A 100 -6.19 -1.06 -11.02
N GLU A 101 -6.87 -0.05 -11.59
CA GLU A 101 -8.31 -0.11 -11.84
C GLU A 101 -8.61 -1.41 -12.62
N THR A 102 -9.50 -2.22 -12.08
CA THR A 102 -10.13 -3.34 -12.79
C THR A 102 -10.77 -2.77 -14.06
N ARG A 103 -10.20 -3.09 -15.24
CA ARG A 103 -10.90 -2.89 -16.52
C ARG A 103 -12.17 -3.73 -16.57
#